data_AF-A0A2K6C7J2-F1
#
_entry.id   AF-A0A2K6C7J2-F1
#
_cell.length_a   1.000
_cell.length_b   1.000
_cell.length_c   1.000
_cell.angle_alpha   90.00
_cell.angle_beta   90.00
_cell.angle_gamma   90.00
#
_symmetry.space_group_name_H-M   'P 1'
#
loop_
_entity.id
_entity.type
_entity.pdbx_description
1 polymer ?
#
loop_
_entity_poly.entity_id
_entity_poly.type
_entity_poly.pdbx_seq_one_letter_code
_entity_poly.pdbx_strand_id
1 'polypeptide(L)' 'MVEDGAEELEDLVHFSVSELPSRGYGVMEEIRRQGKLCDVTLKCPGGSDQLCLQWQPCH' A
#
# COMPACT_ATOMS: atom_id res chain seq x y z
N MET A 1 17.88 -5.07 26.44
CA MET A 1 17.58 -5.58 25.09
C MET A 1 16.91 -4.42 24.39
N VAL A 2 17.65 -3.69 23.55
CA VAL A 2 17.06 -2.66 22.68
C VAL A 2 17.27 -3.20 21.27
N GLU A 3 16.38 -4.08 20.88
CA GLU A 3 16.17 -4.53 19.50
C GLU A 3 14.75 -4.03 19.19
N ASP A 4 14.61 -2.75 18.85
CA ASP A 4 13.29 -2.12 18.64
C ASP A 4 13.29 -1.21 17.40
N GLY A 5 14.11 -1.52 16.40
CA GLY A 5 14.16 -0.72 15.16
C GLY A 5 14.71 -1.44 13.93
N ALA A 6 15.15 -2.70 14.08
CA ALA A 6 15.58 -3.51 12.94
C ALA A 6 14.38 -4.18 12.25
N GLU A 7 13.37 -4.60 13.02
CA GLU A 7 12.22 -5.34 12.51
C GLU A 7 11.31 -4.47 11.62
N GLU A 8 11.16 -3.17 11.93
CA GLU A 8 10.40 -2.22 11.10
C GLU A 8 11.07 -1.96 9.75
N LEU A 9 12.40 -2.09 9.66
CA LEU A 9 13.16 -1.80 8.45
C LEU A 9 12.96 -2.86 7.35
N GLU A 10 12.42 -4.03 7.68
CA GLU A 10 12.20 -5.13 6.74
C GLU A 10 10.99 -4.92 5.82
N ASP A 11 10.01 -4.10 6.21
CA ASP A 11 8.84 -3.74 5.37
C ASP A 11 9.10 -2.48 4.52
N LEU A 12 10.32 -1.93 4.56
CA LEU A 12 10.71 -0.76 3.77
C LEU A 12 11.41 -1.18 2.48
N VAL A 13 11.01 -0.55 1.37
CA VAL A 13 11.70 -0.69 0.08
C VAL A 13 12.37 0.63 -0.28
N HIS A 14 13.69 0.59 -0.47
CA HIS A 14 14.47 1.75 -0.88
C HIS A 14 14.70 1.76 -2.40
N PHE A 15 14.51 2.94 -3.00
CA PHE A 15 14.82 3.21 -4.40
C PHE A 15 15.14 4.69 -4.58
N SER A 16 15.91 4.99 -5.62
CA SER A 16 16.15 6.35 -6.11
C SER A 16 14.96 6.85 -6.94
N VAL A 17 14.82 8.17 -7.08
CA VAL A 17 13.74 8.79 -7.87
C VAL A 17 13.74 8.28 -9.33
N SER A 18 14.90 8.02 -9.92
CA SER A 18 15.04 7.48 -11.28
C SER A 18 14.48 6.07 -11.44
N GLU A 19 14.37 5.30 -10.36
CA GLU A 19 13.84 3.92 -10.37
C GLU A 19 12.34 3.85 -10.11
N LEU A 20 11.68 4.98 -9.82
CA LEU A 20 10.23 5.02 -9.60
C LEU A 20 9.46 4.37 -10.76
N PRO A 21 9.72 4.71 -12.05
CA PRO A 21 8.94 4.15 -13.15
C PRO A 21 9.13 2.65 -13.35
N SER A 22 10.36 2.16 -13.19
CA SER A 22 10.72 0.77 -13.49
C SER A 22 10.48 -0.18 -12.31
N ARG A 23 10.44 0.34 -11.08
CA ARG A 23 10.42 -0.48 -9.86
C ARG A 23 9.46 0.05 -8.79
N GLY A 24 9.48 1.35 -8.49
CA GLY A 24 8.69 1.94 -7.41
C GLY A 24 7.17 1.86 -7.61
N TYR A 25 6.66 2.23 -8.79
CA TYR A 25 5.21 2.25 -9.04
C TYR A 25 4.58 0.86 -9.01
N GLY A 26 5.29 -0.18 -9.44
CA GLY A 26 4.79 -1.56 -9.36
C GLY A 26 4.64 -2.04 -7.92
N VAL A 27 5.56 -1.66 -7.04
CA VAL A 27 5.46 -1.95 -5.59
C VAL A 27 4.25 -1.22 -4.98
N MET A 28 4.07 0.08 -5.30
CA MET A 28 2.91 0.86 -4.83
C MET A 28 1.58 0.29 -5.34
N GLU A 29 1.54 -0.19 -6.58
CA GLU A 29 0.35 -0.85 -7.14
C GLU A 29 -0.01 -2.12 -6.37
N GLU A 30 0.96 -2.97 -6.05
CA GLU A 30 0.70 -4.21 -5.34
C GLU A 30 0.25 -3.96 -3.88
N ILE A 31 0.87 -2.99 -3.20
CA ILE A 31 0.42 -2.49 -1.88
C ILE A 31 -1.05 -2.06 -1.94
N ARG A 32 -1.41 -1.23 -2.93
CA ARG A 32 -2.78 -0.77 -3.13
C ARG A 32 -3.74 -1.91 -3.47
N ARG A 33 -3.31 -2.91 -4.24
CA ARG A 33 -4.09 -4.12 -4.57
C ARG A 33 -4.31 -5.05 -3.38
N GLN A 34 -3.50 -4.93 -2.34
CA GLN A 34 -3.69 -5.61 -1.05
C GLN A 34 -4.41 -4.73 -0.01
N GLY A 35 -4.58 -3.44 -0.29
CA GLY A 35 -5.34 -2.52 0.56
C GLY A 35 -4.55 -2.01 1.75
N LYS A 36 -3.23 -2.20 1.69
CA LYS A 36 -2.29 -1.78 2.71
C LYS A 36 -1.93 -0.32 2.47
N LEU A 37 -1.69 0.42 3.55
CA LEU A 37 -1.22 1.81 3.52
C LEU A 37 -2.12 2.76 2.69
N CYS A 38 -3.41 2.43 2.55
CA CYS A 38 -4.40 3.23 1.84
C CYS A 38 -5.24 4.03 2.85
N ASP A 39 -5.03 5.34 2.96
CA ASP A 39 -5.80 6.20 3.89
C ASP A 39 -7.11 6.75 3.28
N VAL A 40 -7.28 6.66 1.96
CA VAL A 40 -8.38 7.29 1.22
C VAL A 40 -9.06 6.27 0.30
N THR A 41 -10.40 6.25 0.34
CA THR A 41 -11.25 5.48 -0.56
C THR A 41 -12.06 6.40 -1.45
N LEU A 42 -11.94 6.22 -2.77
CA LEU A 42 -12.74 6.96 -3.75
C LEU A 42 -13.96 6.13 -4.16
N LYS A 43 -15.16 6.70 -4.01
CA LYS A 43 -16.41 6.09 -4.48
C LYS A 43 -16.74 6.60 -5.88
N CYS A 44 -16.62 5.74 -6.89
CA CYS A 44 -16.98 6.08 -8.26
C CYS A 44 -18.50 5.99 -8.47
N PRO A 45 -19.17 7.00 -9.08
CA PRO A 45 -20.57 6.91 -9.45
C PRO A 45 -20.78 5.76 -10.45
N GLY A 46 -21.59 4.77 -10.09
CA GLY A 46 -21.88 3.59 -10.91
C GLY A 46 -21.07 2.32 -10.59
N GLY A 47 -20.13 2.38 -9.65
CA GLY A 47 -19.48 1.18 -9.10
C GLY A 47 -20.38 0.45 -8.10
N SER A 48 -20.39 -0.89 -8.10
CA SER A 48 -21.08 -1.65 -7.06
C SER A 48 -20.42 -1.42 -5.71
N ASP A 49 -21.22 -1.22 -4.65
CA ASP A 49 -20.72 -1.04 -3.26
C ASP A 49 -19.88 -2.24 -2.76
N GLN A 50 -19.91 -3.35 -3.51
CA GLN A 50 -19.19 -4.60 -3.24
C GLN A 50 -17.66 -4.44 -3.30
N LEU A 51 -17.12 -3.52 -4.10
CA LEU A 51 -15.68 -3.22 -4.09
C LEU A 51 -15.27 -2.57 -2.77
N CYS A 52 -16.07 -1.65 -2.22
CA CYS A 52 -15.78 -1.01 -0.92
C CYS A 52 -15.86 -2.00 0.26
N LEU A 53 -16.70 -3.03 0.16
CA LEU A 53 -16.85 -4.07 1.19
C LEU A 53 -15.72 -5.11 1.20
N GLN A 54 -14.95 -5.24 0.11
CA GLN A 54 -13.77 -6.12 0.08
C GLN A 54 -12.52 -5.44 0.67
N TRP A 55 -12.53 -4.10 0.74
CA TRP A 55 -11.50 -3.26 1.36
C TRP A 55 -11.87 -2.85 2.80
N GLN A 56 -12.40 -3.78 3.60
CA GLN A 56 -12.69 -3.47 5.01
C GLN A 56 -11.43 -2.97 5.72
N PRO A 57 -11.56 -2.08 6.72
CA PRO A 57 -10.42 -1.45 7.36
C PRO A 57 -9.49 -2.53 7.93
N CYS A 58 -8.19 -2.44 7.63
CA CYS A 58 -7.19 -3.11 8.44
C CYS A 58 -7.31 -2.55 9.86
N HIS A 59 -7.54 -3.45 10.83
CA HIS A 59 -7.78 -3.14 12.24
C HIS A 59 -6.51 -2.62 12.94
#